data_AF-A0A851G8B5-F1
#
_entry.id   AF-A0A851G8B5-F1
#
_cell.length_a   1.000
_cell.length_b   1.000
_cell.length_c   1.000
_cell.angle_alpha   90.00
_cell.angle_beta   90.00
_cell.angle_gamma   90.00
#
_symmetry.space_group_name_H-M   'P 1'
#
loop_
_entity.id
_entity.type
_entity.pdbx_description
1 polymer ?
#
loop_
_entity_poly.entity_id
_entity_poly.type
_entity_poly.pdbx_seq_one_letter_code
_entity_poly.pdbx_strand_id
1 'polypeptide(L)'
;RDLILQLSKSSIYSTKSHIAVLEGAPALSENWSLFESNEALFHEARTTQAATLVFSLMQNNQIETLTRQIHTLRRQRGSALKIVVRENNTSLRATDERLLLGCGANMVIPWNAPLSRCLTLIESVQGQQFNRHVPEDISTLLSMTQPMKLRGYQKWDTFCDAVGNMMNNTLLPADGKGVMVALRPVPGIRVEQALTLCRPNRTGDIMTIGDNRLVLFLSFCRVNDLDTALNHIFPLPTGDIFSNRMIWFEDNLISAELVQMRALAPENWVKPLPVTSDVKPILNARHDGHIWRRVPEPLRLLTENGENAPS
;
A
#
# COMPACT_ATOMS: atom_id res chain seq x y z
N ARG A 1 36.63 22.39 -24.22
CA ARG A 1 35.17 22.54 -24.43
C ARG A 1 34.54 21.22 -24.87
N ASP A 2 35.17 20.47 -25.78
CA ASP A 2 34.67 19.16 -26.22
C ASP A 2 34.65 18.09 -25.11
N LEU A 3 35.66 18.04 -24.23
CA LEU A 3 35.66 17.08 -23.11
C LEU A 3 34.50 17.29 -22.11
N ILE A 4 34.08 18.55 -21.89
CA ILE A 4 32.95 18.89 -21.01
C ILE A 4 31.62 18.52 -21.67
N LEU A 5 31.49 18.69 -22.99
CA LEU A 5 30.34 18.24 -23.77
C LEU A 5 30.26 16.70 -23.88
N GLN A 6 31.41 16.03 -23.90
CA GLN A 6 31.49 14.56 -23.95
C GLN A 6 31.17 13.94 -22.58
N LEU A 7 31.66 14.52 -21.48
CA LEU A 7 31.28 14.19 -20.11
C LEU A 7 29.80 14.52 -19.82
N SER A 8 29.26 15.61 -20.38
CA SER A 8 27.84 15.93 -20.24
C SER A 8 26.96 14.95 -21.03
N LYS A 9 27.40 14.50 -22.22
CA LYS A 9 26.70 13.46 -22.99
C LYS A 9 26.75 12.10 -22.30
N SER A 10 27.90 11.68 -21.77
CA SER A 10 28.00 10.39 -21.07
C SER A 10 27.16 10.35 -19.78
N SER A 11 27.11 11.45 -19.03
CA SER A 11 26.21 11.57 -17.86
C SER A 11 24.74 11.40 -18.26
N ILE A 12 24.29 12.06 -19.35
CA ILE A 12 22.88 11.99 -19.78
C ILE A 12 22.43 10.55 -20.06
N TYR A 13 23.30 9.68 -20.58
CA TYR A 13 22.97 8.28 -20.85
C TYR A 13 23.32 7.32 -19.69
N SER A 14 23.88 7.82 -18.59
CA SER A 14 24.17 6.99 -17.43
C SER A 14 22.89 6.53 -16.74
N THR A 15 22.82 5.24 -16.42
CA THR A 15 21.70 4.60 -15.74
C THR A 15 22.17 4.04 -14.41
N LYS A 16 21.63 4.59 -13.32
CA LYS A 16 21.90 4.15 -11.95
C LYS A 16 20.67 3.41 -11.45
N SER A 17 20.81 2.13 -11.14
CA SER A 17 19.66 1.25 -10.88
C SER A 17 19.85 0.43 -9.62
N HIS A 18 18.76 0.16 -8.91
CA HIS A 18 18.75 -0.90 -7.91
C HIS A 18 18.99 -2.27 -8.59
N ILE A 19 19.76 -3.16 -7.95
CA ILE A 19 20.15 -4.46 -8.53
C ILE A 19 18.94 -5.35 -8.86
N ALA A 20 17.91 -5.30 -8.02
CA ALA A 20 16.66 -6.06 -8.20
C ALA A 20 15.87 -5.70 -9.47
N VAL A 21 16.19 -4.58 -10.13
CA VAL A 21 15.53 -4.19 -11.39
C VAL A 21 15.92 -5.13 -12.54
N LEU A 22 17.15 -5.66 -12.51
CA LEU A 22 17.68 -6.53 -13.55
C LEU A 22 17.41 -8.02 -13.31
N GLU A 23 16.64 -8.38 -12.28
CA GLU A 23 16.20 -9.76 -12.01
C GLU A 23 17.36 -10.78 -11.96
N GLY A 24 18.54 -10.33 -11.49
CA GLY A 24 19.76 -11.15 -11.39
C GLY A 24 20.73 -11.02 -12.57
N ALA A 25 20.37 -10.30 -13.64
CA ALA A 25 21.29 -10.01 -14.73
C ALA A 25 22.37 -8.99 -14.32
N PRO A 26 23.61 -9.12 -14.85
CA PRO A 26 24.67 -8.14 -14.62
C PRO A 26 24.36 -6.81 -15.32
N ALA A 27 25.20 -5.79 -15.07
CA ALA A 27 25.11 -4.50 -15.74
C ALA A 27 25.11 -4.69 -17.28
N LEU A 28 24.11 -4.13 -17.94
CA LEU A 28 23.86 -4.35 -19.38
C LEU A 28 24.86 -3.60 -20.28
N SER A 29 25.53 -2.57 -19.76
CA SER A 29 26.59 -1.83 -20.44
C SER A 29 27.43 -1.05 -19.43
N GLU A 30 28.52 -0.42 -19.87
CA GLU A 30 29.39 0.43 -19.06
C GLU A 30 28.66 1.64 -18.44
N ASN A 31 27.53 2.04 -19.03
CA ASN A 31 26.72 3.15 -18.54
C ASN A 31 25.78 2.75 -17.38
N TRP A 32 25.76 1.47 -16.99
CA TRP A 32 24.93 0.96 -15.90
C TRP A 32 25.72 0.82 -14.61
N SER A 33 25.23 1.46 -13.55
CA SER A 33 25.74 1.28 -12.20
C SER A 33 24.65 0.68 -11.33
N LEU A 34 24.95 -0.45 -10.68
CA LEU A 34 24.01 -1.20 -9.86
C LEU A 34 24.25 -0.93 -8.38
N PHE A 35 23.17 -0.79 -7.61
CA PHE A 35 23.19 -0.52 -6.17
C PHE A 35 22.38 -1.58 -5.43
N GLU A 36 22.86 -1.99 -4.26
CA GLU A 36 22.20 -3.00 -3.42
C GLU A 36 20.97 -2.47 -2.68
N SER A 37 20.89 -1.15 -2.47
CA SER A 37 19.77 -0.51 -1.77
C SER A 37 19.34 0.80 -2.43
N ASN A 38 18.07 1.18 -2.19
CA ASN A 38 17.52 2.45 -2.64
C ASN A 38 18.22 3.63 -1.95
N GLU A 39 18.66 3.46 -0.70
CA GLU A 39 19.42 4.46 0.05
C GLU A 39 20.77 4.75 -0.61
N ALA A 40 21.52 3.71 -0.99
CA ALA A 40 22.80 3.88 -1.67
C ALA A 40 22.63 4.57 -3.03
N LEU A 41 21.61 4.16 -3.80
CA LEU A 41 21.23 4.81 -5.05
C LEU A 41 20.87 6.30 -4.83
N PHE A 42 20.10 6.60 -3.78
CA PHE A 42 19.71 7.97 -3.44
C PHE A 42 20.91 8.85 -3.08
N HIS A 43 21.85 8.35 -2.28
CA HIS A 43 23.06 9.08 -1.91
C HIS A 43 23.91 9.45 -3.12
N GLU A 44 24.10 8.51 -4.03
CA GLU A 44 24.84 8.74 -5.28
C GLU A 44 24.06 9.66 -6.24
N ALA A 45 22.73 9.57 -6.27
CA ALA A 45 21.89 10.43 -7.08
C ALA A 45 22.00 11.92 -6.69
N ARG A 46 22.32 12.24 -5.42
CA ARG A 46 22.47 13.63 -4.95
C ARG A 46 23.64 14.38 -5.58
N THR A 47 24.69 13.67 -6.01
CA THR A 47 25.84 14.26 -6.70
C THR A 47 25.66 14.29 -8.21
N THR A 48 24.64 13.60 -8.74
CA THR A 48 24.43 13.36 -10.18
C THR A 48 23.60 14.47 -10.82
N GLN A 49 24.05 15.01 -11.96
CA GLN A 49 23.38 16.17 -12.59
C GLN A 49 22.30 15.77 -13.61
N ALA A 50 22.61 14.82 -14.48
CA ALA A 50 21.68 14.22 -15.42
C ALA A 50 22.00 12.73 -15.49
N ALA A 51 21.02 11.88 -15.20
CA ALA A 51 21.11 10.42 -15.26
C ALA A 51 19.69 9.84 -15.21
N THR A 52 19.57 8.57 -15.55
CA THR A 52 18.36 7.79 -15.30
C THR A 52 18.52 7.00 -14.01
N LEU A 53 17.65 7.26 -13.05
CA LEU A 53 17.62 6.64 -11.74
C LEU A 53 16.46 5.65 -11.71
N VAL A 54 16.74 4.38 -11.40
CA VAL A 54 15.71 3.33 -11.35
C VAL A 54 15.67 2.72 -9.95
N PHE A 55 14.68 3.16 -9.18
CA PHE A 55 14.41 2.63 -7.84
C PHE A 55 13.58 1.35 -7.91
N SER A 56 13.76 0.46 -6.93
CA SER A 56 12.98 -0.77 -6.79
C SER A 56 11.97 -0.64 -5.66
N LEU A 57 10.72 -1.00 -5.90
CA LEU A 57 9.65 -1.05 -4.89
C LEU A 57 9.23 -2.51 -4.67
N MET A 58 9.54 -3.05 -3.49
CA MET A 58 9.22 -4.44 -3.14
C MET A 58 8.05 -4.56 -2.16
N GLN A 59 7.86 -3.57 -1.30
CA GLN A 59 6.87 -3.58 -0.21
C GLN A 59 6.24 -2.20 0.01
N ASN A 60 4.99 -2.17 0.49
CA ASN A 60 4.24 -0.92 0.71
C ASN A 60 4.85 0.01 1.77
N ASN A 61 5.55 -0.54 2.77
CA ASN A 61 6.21 0.27 3.81
C ASN A 61 7.34 1.16 3.26
N GLN A 62 7.87 0.86 2.06
CA GLN A 62 8.93 1.65 1.42
C GLN A 62 8.40 2.89 0.70
N ILE A 63 7.08 2.98 0.46
CA ILE A 63 6.47 4.04 -0.37
C ILE A 63 6.75 5.42 0.22
N GLU A 64 6.58 5.60 1.54
CA GLU A 64 6.81 6.90 2.17
C GLU A 64 8.28 7.33 2.06
N THR A 65 9.21 6.42 2.37
CA THR A 65 10.65 6.68 2.27
C THR A 65 11.04 7.04 0.84
N LEU A 66 10.55 6.26 -0.14
CA LEU A 66 10.84 6.48 -1.55
C LEU A 66 10.26 7.81 -2.05
N THR A 67 9.05 8.15 -1.62
CA THR A 67 8.40 9.44 -1.91
C THR A 67 9.25 10.62 -1.45
N ARG A 68 9.79 10.56 -0.22
CA ARG A 68 10.69 11.59 0.33
C ARG A 68 11.99 11.69 -0.45
N GLN A 69 12.58 10.55 -0.84
CA GLN A 69 13.80 10.51 -1.64
C GLN A 69 13.60 11.15 -3.02
N ILE A 70 12.53 10.77 -3.73
CA ILE A 70 12.20 11.29 -5.06
C ILE A 70 11.95 12.80 -5.02
N HIS A 71 11.16 13.27 -4.06
CA HIS A 71 10.89 14.69 -3.86
C HIS A 71 12.18 15.49 -3.62
N THR A 72 13.03 14.99 -2.73
CA THR A 72 14.32 15.61 -2.41
C THR A 72 15.20 15.70 -3.65
N LEU A 73 15.33 14.62 -4.43
CA LEU A 73 16.12 14.61 -5.66
C LEU A 73 15.57 15.61 -6.68
N ARG A 74 14.25 15.64 -6.87
CA ARG A 74 13.63 16.53 -7.85
C ARG A 74 13.83 18.00 -7.49
N ARG A 75 13.69 18.36 -6.21
CA ARG A 75 13.89 19.73 -5.71
C ARG A 75 15.36 20.15 -5.73
N GLN A 76 16.30 19.26 -5.39
CA GLN A 76 17.72 19.60 -5.31
C GLN A 76 18.45 19.55 -6.65
N ARG A 77 18.04 18.67 -7.57
CA ARG A 77 18.78 18.39 -8.83
C ARG A 77 18.05 18.88 -10.09
N GLY A 78 16.78 19.25 -9.98
CA GLY A 78 16.02 19.85 -11.07
C GLY A 78 15.46 18.85 -12.08
N SER A 79 15.22 19.33 -13.30
CA SER A 79 14.39 18.63 -14.31
C SER A 79 15.14 17.61 -15.17
N ALA A 80 16.47 17.61 -15.16
CA ALA A 80 17.30 16.76 -16.05
C ALA A 80 17.42 15.30 -15.59
N LEU A 81 17.15 15.01 -14.32
CA LEU A 81 17.11 13.64 -13.81
C LEU A 81 15.86 12.92 -14.29
N LYS A 82 16.02 11.68 -14.77
CA LYS A 82 14.92 10.79 -15.12
C LYS A 82 14.75 9.79 -13.99
N ILE A 83 13.72 9.96 -13.19
CA ILE A 83 13.45 9.14 -12.01
C ILE A 83 12.36 8.13 -12.37
N VAL A 84 12.69 6.84 -12.29
CA VAL A 84 11.80 5.73 -12.58
C VAL A 84 11.67 4.88 -11.33
N VAL A 85 10.45 4.40 -11.05
CA VAL A 85 10.19 3.45 -9.97
C VAL A 85 9.72 2.14 -10.59
N ARG A 86 10.44 1.05 -10.36
CA ARG A 86 10.07 -0.30 -10.78
C ARG A 86 9.37 -0.99 -9.62
N GLU A 87 8.12 -1.38 -9.83
CA GLU A 87 7.38 -2.24 -8.90
C GLU A 87 7.77 -3.72 -9.16
N ASN A 88 8.22 -4.43 -8.12
CA ASN A 88 8.61 -5.83 -8.21
C ASN A 88 7.50 -6.80 -7.77
N ASN A 89 6.62 -6.37 -6.86
CA ASN A 89 5.50 -7.15 -6.31
C ASN A 89 4.21 -6.36 -6.37
N THR A 90 3.04 -7.02 -6.30
CA THR A 90 1.69 -6.43 -6.31
C THR A 90 1.38 -5.57 -5.07
N SER A 91 2.05 -4.43 -4.97
CA SER A 91 2.17 -3.63 -3.75
C SER A 91 1.60 -2.24 -3.92
N LEU A 92 1.72 -1.65 -5.12
CA LEU A 92 1.41 -0.27 -5.37
C LEU A 92 -0.08 -0.06 -5.68
N ARG A 93 -0.73 0.81 -4.92
CA ARG A 93 -2.09 1.29 -5.22
C ARG A 93 -2.01 2.47 -6.20
N ALA A 94 -3.10 2.73 -6.94
CA ALA A 94 -3.17 3.87 -7.86
C ALA A 94 -2.91 5.23 -7.19
N THR A 95 -3.23 5.36 -5.90
CA THR A 95 -2.94 6.58 -5.11
C THR A 95 -1.47 6.73 -4.82
N ASP A 96 -0.79 5.64 -4.46
CA ASP A 96 0.64 5.65 -4.18
C ASP A 96 1.43 5.88 -5.49
N GLU A 97 0.96 5.34 -6.60
CA GLU A 97 1.51 5.64 -7.93
C GLU A 97 1.40 7.15 -8.24
N ARG A 98 0.22 7.74 -8.02
CA ARG A 98 0.02 9.20 -8.16
C ARG A 98 0.90 10.00 -7.21
N LEU A 99 1.13 9.53 -5.98
CA LEU A 99 2.04 10.16 -5.02
C LEU A 99 3.46 10.25 -5.59
N LEU A 100 3.99 9.13 -6.06
CA LEU A 100 5.35 9.03 -6.58
C LEU A 100 5.52 9.95 -7.80
N LEU A 101 4.53 9.95 -8.70
CA LEU A 101 4.49 10.83 -9.87
C LEU A 101 4.40 12.31 -9.47
N GLY A 102 3.56 12.65 -8.50
CA GLY A 102 3.39 14.01 -7.97
C GLY A 102 4.65 14.53 -7.26
N CYS A 103 5.42 13.64 -6.63
CA CYS A 103 6.68 13.98 -5.97
C CYS A 103 7.85 14.18 -6.93
N GLY A 104 7.72 13.77 -8.19
CA GLY A 104 8.76 14.02 -9.19
C GLY A 104 9.24 12.80 -9.97
N ALA A 105 8.60 11.63 -9.81
CA ALA A 105 8.90 10.48 -10.66
C ALA A 105 8.45 10.76 -12.11
N ASN A 106 9.30 10.43 -13.07
CA ASN A 106 8.95 10.48 -14.48
C ASN A 106 7.93 9.40 -14.81
N MET A 107 8.15 8.18 -14.30
CA MET A 107 7.35 7.01 -14.63
C MET A 107 7.42 5.94 -13.53
N VAL A 108 6.34 5.18 -13.40
CA VAL A 108 6.28 3.95 -12.62
C VAL A 108 6.13 2.78 -13.58
N ILE A 109 6.96 1.74 -13.42
CA ILE A 109 6.90 0.51 -14.20
C ILE A 109 6.18 -0.54 -13.34
N PRO A 110 4.99 -1.02 -13.75
CA PRO A 110 4.17 -1.93 -12.95
C PRO A 110 4.79 -3.33 -12.87
N TRP A 111 4.43 -4.08 -11.83
CA TRP A 111 4.95 -5.44 -11.59
C TRP A 111 4.70 -6.42 -12.75
N ASN A 112 3.59 -6.25 -13.48
CA ASN A 112 3.20 -7.12 -14.59
C ASN A 112 4.00 -6.88 -15.88
N ALA A 113 4.82 -5.82 -15.94
CA ALA A 113 5.71 -5.59 -17.07
C ALA A 113 6.94 -6.50 -16.94
N PRO A 114 7.26 -7.38 -17.92
CA PRO A 114 8.47 -8.19 -17.88
C PRO A 114 9.75 -7.34 -18.04
N LEU A 115 10.91 -7.91 -17.72
CA LEU A 115 12.22 -7.22 -17.83
C LEU A 115 12.43 -6.58 -19.22
N SER A 116 12.09 -7.28 -20.31
CA SER A 116 12.19 -6.73 -21.67
C SER A 116 11.38 -5.45 -21.85
N ARG A 117 10.16 -5.40 -21.31
CA ARG A 117 9.31 -4.21 -21.33
C ARG A 117 9.85 -3.11 -20.42
N CYS A 118 10.40 -3.48 -19.25
CA CYS A 118 11.04 -2.57 -18.31
C CYS A 118 12.19 -1.81 -18.99
N LEU A 119 13.09 -2.50 -19.70
CA LEU A 119 14.21 -1.90 -20.42
C LEU A 119 13.74 -0.95 -21.53
N THR A 120 12.74 -1.33 -22.32
CA THR A 120 12.14 -0.45 -23.33
C THR A 120 11.54 0.81 -22.71
N LEU A 121 10.94 0.70 -21.53
CA LEU A 121 10.39 1.84 -20.79
C LEU A 121 11.50 2.75 -20.26
N ILE A 122 12.58 2.19 -19.70
CA ILE A 122 13.76 2.95 -19.27
C ILE A 122 14.37 3.73 -20.44
N GLU A 123 14.43 3.14 -21.63
CA GLU A 123 14.92 3.84 -22.82
C GLU A 123 13.97 4.97 -23.26
N SER A 124 12.66 4.76 -23.15
CA SER A 124 11.66 5.75 -23.57
C SER A 124 11.68 7.07 -22.78
N VAL A 125 12.24 7.07 -21.56
CA VAL A 125 12.39 8.30 -20.76
C VAL A 125 13.69 9.05 -21.04
N GLN A 126 14.60 8.49 -21.83
CA GLN A 126 15.83 9.17 -22.20
C GLN A 126 15.53 10.44 -23.00
N GLY A 127 16.23 11.53 -22.69
CA GLY A 127 16.03 12.84 -23.31
C GLY A 127 14.80 13.62 -22.79
N GLN A 128 13.92 13.03 -21.99
CA GLN A 128 12.80 13.77 -21.39
C GLN A 128 13.29 14.73 -20.29
N GLN A 129 12.74 15.94 -20.27
CA GLN A 129 12.87 16.87 -19.15
C GLN A 129 11.59 16.86 -18.32
N PHE A 130 11.75 16.85 -17.00
CA PHE A 130 10.60 16.93 -16.10
C PHE A 130 10.03 18.36 -16.06
N ASN A 131 8.78 18.51 -16.50
CA ASN A 131 8.11 19.81 -16.65
C ASN A 131 6.95 20.04 -15.66
N ARG A 132 6.56 19.03 -14.88
CA ARG A 132 5.49 19.14 -13.90
C ARG A 132 5.95 19.98 -12.70
N HIS A 133 5.03 20.74 -12.12
CA HIS A 133 5.31 21.47 -10.88
C HIS A 133 5.38 20.48 -9.70
N VAL A 134 6.41 20.62 -8.86
CA VAL A 134 6.54 19.87 -7.60
C VAL A 134 6.51 20.86 -6.43
N PRO A 135 5.50 20.78 -5.54
CA PRO A 135 5.39 21.59 -4.34
C PRO A 135 6.68 21.62 -3.52
N GLU A 136 6.98 22.75 -2.88
CA GLU A 136 8.17 22.88 -2.03
C GLU A 136 8.08 22.00 -0.80
N ASP A 137 6.93 22.01 -0.14
CA ASP A 137 6.67 21.20 1.04
C ASP A 137 6.04 19.86 0.65
N ILE A 138 6.76 18.78 0.94
CA ILE A 138 6.29 17.40 0.76
C ILE A 138 5.06 17.09 1.61
N SER A 139 4.85 17.79 2.73
CA SER A 139 3.69 17.58 3.60
C SER A 139 2.37 17.76 2.84
N THR A 140 2.35 18.69 1.86
CA THR A 140 1.20 18.91 0.98
C THR A 140 0.90 17.67 0.14
N LEU A 141 1.90 17.08 -0.51
CA LEU A 141 1.77 15.85 -1.30
C LEU A 141 1.41 14.65 -0.42
N LEU A 142 2.04 14.52 0.74
CA LEU A 142 1.71 13.47 1.72
C LEU A 142 0.30 13.65 2.28
N SER A 143 -0.23 14.87 2.37
CA SER A 143 -1.62 15.13 2.76
C SER A 143 -2.62 14.79 1.66
N MET A 144 -2.23 14.95 0.39
CA MET A 144 -3.02 14.50 -0.77
C MET A 144 -3.15 12.98 -0.83
N THR A 145 -2.21 12.26 -0.24
CA THR A 145 -2.16 10.80 -0.34
C THR A 145 -2.26 10.08 0.97
N GLN A 146 -2.29 10.78 2.11
CA GLN A 146 -2.62 10.18 3.40
C GLN A 146 -4.09 9.79 3.34
N PRO A 147 -4.39 8.51 3.05
CA PRO A 147 -5.70 8.00 3.34
C PRO A 147 -5.83 8.07 4.86
N MET A 148 -7.06 8.11 5.34
CA MET A 148 -7.41 7.75 6.70
C MET A 148 -6.34 6.87 7.40
N LYS A 149 -5.60 7.42 8.38
CA LYS A 149 -4.52 6.69 9.11
C LYS A 149 -5.03 5.58 10.02
N LEU A 150 -6.35 5.41 10.05
CA LEU A 150 -7.02 4.42 10.86
C LEU A 150 -6.87 3.04 10.21
N ARG A 151 -6.92 2.01 11.05
CA ARG A 151 -6.90 0.61 10.62
C ARG A 151 -7.79 -0.19 11.56
N GLY A 152 -8.52 -1.14 11.00
CA GLY A 152 -9.32 -2.08 11.78
C GLY A 152 -10.56 -1.43 12.39
N TYR A 153 -11.00 -1.97 13.52
CA TYR A 153 -12.24 -1.55 14.15
C TYR A 153 -12.21 -0.08 14.60
N GLN A 154 -13.23 0.67 14.21
CA GLN A 154 -13.50 2.04 14.65
C GLN A 154 -14.91 2.11 15.24
N LYS A 155 -15.11 3.02 16.20
CA LYS A 155 -16.45 3.37 16.70
C LYS A 155 -17.29 3.91 15.55
N TRP A 156 -18.61 3.76 15.65
CA TRP A 156 -19.56 4.15 14.59
C TRP A 156 -19.36 5.60 14.10
N ASP A 157 -19.30 6.56 15.02
CA ASP A 157 -19.07 7.98 14.68
C ASP A 157 -17.72 8.20 14.01
N THR A 158 -16.65 7.63 14.59
CA THR A 158 -15.29 7.75 14.07
C THR A 158 -15.18 7.15 12.67
N PHE A 159 -15.87 6.05 12.40
CA PHE A 159 -15.98 5.46 11.07
C PHE A 159 -16.66 6.45 10.12
N CYS A 160 -17.85 6.96 10.50
CA CYS A 160 -18.62 7.87 9.65
C CYS A 160 -17.88 9.18 9.36
N ASP A 161 -17.16 9.73 10.33
CA ASP A 161 -16.35 10.93 10.18
C ASP A 161 -15.10 10.66 9.32
N ALA A 162 -14.44 9.53 9.52
CA ALA A 162 -13.27 9.17 8.74
C ALA A 162 -13.60 8.98 7.26
N VAL A 163 -14.67 8.23 6.94
CA VAL A 163 -15.12 8.04 5.55
C VAL A 163 -15.66 9.35 4.99
N GLY A 164 -16.42 10.14 5.76
CA GLY A 164 -16.94 11.43 5.33
C GLY A 164 -15.84 12.45 4.99
N ASN A 165 -14.82 12.57 5.84
CA ASN A 165 -13.65 13.41 5.60
C ASN A 165 -12.92 12.98 4.33
N MET A 166 -12.85 11.68 4.07
CA MET A 166 -12.23 11.14 2.87
C MET A 166 -13.05 11.48 1.62
N MET A 167 -14.38 11.33 1.65
CA MET A 167 -15.24 11.68 0.51
C MET A 167 -15.18 13.17 0.19
N ASN A 168 -15.13 14.03 1.21
CA ASN A 168 -15.06 15.49 1.10
C ASN A 168 -13.66 16.03 0.76
N ASN A 169 -12.64 15.17 0.72
CA ASN A 169 -11.27 15.61 0.44
C ASN A 169 -11.12 15.94 -1.06
N THR A 170 -11.12 17.23 -1.39
CA THR A 170 -10.95 17.75 -2.76
C THR A 170 -9.54 17.56 -3.31
N LEU A 171 -8.58 17.19 -2.46
CA LEU A 171 -7.22 16.82 -2.88
C LEU A 171 -7.13 15.37 -3.35
N LEU A 172 -8.12 14.55 -3.02
CA LEU A 172 -8.25 13.21 -3.57
C LEU A 172 -8.89 13.26 -4.96
N PRO A 173 -8.55 12.28 -5.83
CA PRO A 173 -9.23 12.10 -7.10
C PRO A 173 -10.75 12.12 -6.94
N ALA A 174 -11.46 12.69 -7.91
CA ALA A 174 -12.92 12.80 -7.88
C ALA A 174 -13.62 11.44 -7.79
N ASP A 175 -12.98 10.39 -8.30
CA ASP A 175 -13.50 9.02 -8.33
C ASP A 175 -12.48 8.00 -7.80
N GLY A 176 -13.02 6.93 -7.22
CA GLY A 176 -12.23 5.76 -6.81
C GLY A 176 -11.55 5.94 -5.47
N LYS A 177 -12.16 6.70 -4.55
CA LYS A 177 -11.65 6.86 -3.18
C LYS A 177 -11.69 5.53 -2.42
N GLY A 178 -12.64 4.65 -2.70
CA GLY A 178 -12.63 3.28 -2.16
C GLY A 178 -13.95 2.56 -2.37
N VAL A 179 -14.08 1.42 -1.70
CA VAL A 179 -15.32 0.63 -1.69
C VAL A 179 -15.81 0.52 -0.26
N MET A 180 -17.08 0.83 -0.03
CA MET A 180 -17.79 0.55 1.20
C MET A 180 -18.65 -0.70 1.03
N VAL A 181 -18.62 -1.60 2.01
CA VAL A 181 -19.41 -2.83 1.99
C VAL A 181 -20.05 -3.08 3.35
N ALA A 182 -21.35 -3.31 3.37
CA ALA A 182 -22.07 -3.74 4.56
C ALA A 182 -22.38 -5.24 4.45
N LEU A 183 -21.83 -6.03 5.35
CA LEU A 183 -21.94 -7.48 5.40
C LEU A 183 -22.91 -7.88 6.53
N ARG A 184 -23.90 -8.73 6.20
CA ARG A 184 -24.82 -9.30 7.18
C ARG A 184 -24.40 -10.74 7.49
N PRO A 185 -24.07 -11.07 8.75
CA PRO A 185 -23.71 -12.44 9.14
C PRO A 185 -24.81 -13.46 8.82
N VAL A 186 -24.45 -14.74 8.69
CA VAL A 186 -25.43 -15.84 8.59
C VAL A 186 -26.19 -16.03 9.90
N PRO A 187 -27.44 -16.53 9.87
CA PRO A 187 -28.16 -16.93 11.08
C PRO A 187 -27.37 -18.01 11.84
N GLY A 188 -26.75 -17.63 12.95
CA GLY A 188 -25.87 -18.50 13.74
C GLY A 188 -24.53 -17.85 14.13
N ILE A 189 -24.11 -16.81 13.39
CA ILE A 189 -22.92 -16.02 13.72
C ILE A 189 -23.37 -14.63 14.16
N ARG A 190 -22.91 -14.19 15.33
CA ARG A 190 -23.16 -12.81 15.78
C ARG A 190 -22.19 -11.84 15.10
N VAL A 191 -22.61 -10.59 14.91
CA VAL A 191 -21.78 -9.57 14.24
C VAL A 191 -20.45 -9.32 14.95
N GLU A 192 -20.42 -9.46 16.27
CA GLU A 192 -19.22 -9.31 17.09
C GLU A 192 -18.24 -10.47 16.88
N GLN A 193 -18.74 -11.68 16.59
CA GLN A 193 -17.90 -12.83 16.21
C GLN A 193 -17.37 -12.67 14.78
N ALA A 194 -18.19 -12.15 13.86
CA ALA A 194 -17.71 -11.81 12.52
C ALA A 194 -16.60 -10.74 12.58
N LEU A 195 -16.69 -9.79 13.52
CA LEU A 195 -15.67 -8.77 13.74
C LEU A 195 -14.33 -9.34 14.21
N THR A 196 -14.31 -10.37 15.07
CA THR A 196 -13.03 -10.96 15.53
C THR A 196 -12.27 -11.68 14.43
N LEU A 197 -12.98 -12.18 13.41
CA LEU A 197 -12.44 -12.78 12.19
C LEU A 197 -11.93 -11.74 11.20
N CYS A 198 -12.44 -10.51 11.25
CA CYS A 198 -12.06 -9.43 10.33
C CYS A 198 -10.69 -8.85 10.72
N ARG A 199 -9.64 -9.17 9.94
CA ARG A 199 -8.25 -8.76 10.22
C ARG A 199 -7.64 -8.01 9.03
N PRO A 200 -7.96 -6.71 8.85
CA PRO A 200 -7.33 -5.92 7.81
C PRO A 200 -5.85 -5.66 8.14
N ASN A 201 -4.98 -5.98 7.18
CA ASN A 201 -3.54 -5.79 7.33
C ASN A 201 -3.10 -4.36 6.98
N ARG A 202 -3.87 -3.66 6.14
CA ARG A 202 -3.50 -2.37 5.53
C ARG A 202 -4.12 -1.18 6.27
N THR A 203 -3.39 -0.09 6.34
CA THR A 203 -3.91 1.21 6.81
C THR A 203 -4.88 1.80 5.78
N GLY A 204 -5.94 2.45 6.26
CA GLY A 204 -7.06 2.92 5.44
C GLY A 204 -8.17 1.88 5.23
N ASP A 205 -7.96 0.65 5.67
CA ASP A 205 -9.01 -0.37 5.72
C ASP A 205 -9.58 -0.39 7.14
N ILE A 206 -10.79 0.16 7.30
CA ILE A 206 -11.47 0.26 8.59
C ILE A 206 -12.78 -0.50 8.56
N MET A 207 -13.23 -0.93 9.74
CA MET A 207 -14.56 -1.51 9.89
C MET A 207 -15.28 -1.00 11.14
N THR A 208 -16.60 -1.03 11.09
CA THR A 208 -17.46 -0.80 12.25
C THR A 208 -18.58 -1.83 12.27
N ILE A 209 -19.30 -1.90 13.39
CA ILE A 209 -20.46 -2.79 13.54
C ILE A 209 -21.64 -1.97 14.06
N GLY A 210 -22.82 -2.25 13.53
CA GLY A 210 -24.06 -1.58 13.90
C GLY A 210 -25.23 -2.17 13.13
N ASP A 211 -26.43 -2.13 13.71
CA ASP A 211 -27.65 -2.69 13.11
C ASP A 211 -27.49 -4.15 12.64
N ASN A 212 -26.77 -4.97 13.44
CA ASN A 212 -26.44 -6.36 13.13
C ASN A 212 -25.72 -6.56 11.77
N ARG A 213 -24.96 -5.55 11.34
CA ARG A 213 -24.13 -5.56 10.13
C ARG A 213 -22.70 -5.18 10.48
N LEU A 214 -21.76 -5.79 9.75
CA LEU A 214 -20.36 -5.43 9.76
C LEU A 214 -20.11 -4.57 8.53
N VAL A 215 -19.78 -3.29 8.73
CA VAL A 215 -19.53 -2.34 7.64
C VAL A 215 -18.03 -2.16 7.51
N LEU A 216 -17.47 -2.41 6.32
CA LEU A 216 -16.08 -2.10 6.00
C LEU A 216 -16.00 -0.95 5.00
N PHE A 217 -14.93 -0.18 5.13
CA PHE A 217 -14.48 0.74 4.11
C PHE A 217 -13.05 0.38 3.71
N LEU A 218 -12.84 0.10 2.42
CA LEU A 218 -11.56 -0.28 1.84
C LEU A 218 -11.03 0.87 0.98
N SER A 219 -10.06 1.62 1.53
CA SER A 219 -9.46 2.76 0.84
C SER A 219 -8.77 2.32 -0.46
N PHE A 220 -9.07 3.02 -1.55
CA PHE A 220 -8.50 2.81 -2.89
C PHE A 220 -8.60 1.39 -3.44
N CYS A 221 -9.58 0.63 -2.95
CA CYS A 221 -9.97 -0.64 -3.53
C CYS A 221 -10.85 -0.39 -4.77
N ARG A 222 -10.70 -1.20 -5.81
CA ARG A 222 -11.64 -1.22 -6.94
C ARG A 222 -12.72 -2.25 -6.66
N VAL A 223 -13.93 -2.03 -7.17
CA VAL A 223 -15.05 -2.98 -7.00
C VAL A 223 -14.70 -4.38 -7.52
N ASN A 224 -13.94 -4.48 -8.61
CA ASN A 224 -13.50 -5.76 -9.18
C ASN A 224 -12.52 -6.53 -8.28
N ASP A 225 -11.78 -5.82 -7.42
CA ASP A 225 -10.79 -6.40 -6.51
C ASP A 225 -11.37 -6.66 -5.10
N LEU A 226 -12.67 -6.38 -4.89
CA LEU A 226 -13.33 -6.49 -3.60
C LEU A 226 -13.28 -7.91 -3.05
N ASP A 227 -13.63 -8.91 -3.86
CA ASP A 227 -13.62 -10.31 -3.42
C ASP A 227 -12.21 -10.78 -3.04
N THR A 228 -11.20 -10.38 -3.83
CA THR A 228 -9.79 -10.62 -3.51
C THR A 228 -9.38 -9.95 -2.20
N ALA A 229 -9.81 -8.71 -1.97
CA ALA A 229 -9.52 -8.00 -0.73
C ALA A 229 -10.16 -8.67 0.48
N LEU A 230 -11.42 -9.09 0.37
CA LEU A 230 -12.14 -9.77 1.45
C LEU A 230 -11.50 -11.12 1.81
N ASN A 231 -11.05 -11.90 0.83
CA ASN A 231 -10.34 -13.17 1.06
C ASN A 231 -9.01 -12.99 1.82
N HIS A 232 -8.37 -11.81 1.68
CA HIS A 232 -7.18 -11.47 2.45
C HIS A 232 -7.49 -10.97 3.87
N ILE A 233 -8.68 -10.40 4.09
CA ILE A 233 -9.11 -9.83 5.38
C ILE A 233 -9.69 -10.92 6.29
N PHE A 234 -10.43 -11.88 5.72
CA PHE A 234 -11.10 -12.94 6.46
C PHE A 234 -10.36 -14.28 6.35
N PRO A 235 -10.19 -15.02 7.45
CA PRO A 235 -9.53 -16.33 7.47
C PRO A 235 -10.37 -17.47 6.88
N LEU A 236 -11.65 -17.22 6.64
CA LEU A 236 -12.61 -18.18 6.10
C LEU A 236 -13.29 -17.56 4.87
N PRO A 237 -13.83 -18.40 3.96
CA PRO A 237 -14.62 -17.92 2.83
C PRO A 237 -15.75 -17.01 3.32
N THR A 238 -15.91 -15.84 2.68
CA THR A 238 -16.92 -14.86 3.11
C THR A 238 -18.34 -15.38 3.00
N GLY A 239 -18.62 -16.29 2.05
CA GLY A 239 -19.93 -16.93 1.90
C GLY A 239 -20.36 -17.81 3.08
N ASP A 240 -19.41 -18.32 3.87
CA ASP A 240 -19.70 -19.14 5.06
C ASP A 240 -20.01 -18.24 6.28
N ILE A 241 -19.49 -17.01 6.28
CA ILE A 241 -19.62 -16.07 7.39
C ILE A 241 -20.83 -15.14 7.18
N PHE A 242 -21.09 -14.74 5.94
CA PHE A 242 -22.06 -13.70 5.59
C PHE A 242 -23.12 -14.19 4.61
N SER A 243 -24.38 -13.91 4.94
CA SER A 243 -25.54 -14.26 4.13
C SER A 243 -25.85 -13.23 3.04
N ASN A 244 -25.58 -11.95 3.32
CA ASN A 244 -25.90 -10.85 2.41
C ASN A 244 -24.80 -9.78 2.47
N ARG A 245 -24.60 -9.09 1.35
CA ARG A 245 -23.69 -7.95 1.21
C ARG A 245 -24.31 -6.84 0.40
N MET A 246 -24.13 -5.60 0.85
CA MET A 246 -24.45 -4.38 0.08
C MET A 246 -23.15 -3.64 -0.19
N ILE A 247 -22.99 -3.11 -1.40
CA ILE A 247 -21.73 -2.53 -1.88
C ILE A 247 -22.01 -1.14 -2.43
N TRP A 248 -21.21 -0.16 -2.01
CA TRP A 248 -21.18 1.19 -2.56
C TRP A 248 -19.75 1.52 -2.95
N PHE A 249 -19.53 1.84 -4.22
CA PHE A 249 -18.20 2.13 -4.77
C PHE A 249 -18.11 3.51 -5.44
N GLU A 250 -19.24 4.15 -5.72
CA GLU A 250 -19.29 5.54 -6.17
C GLU A 250 -19.29 6.47 -4.97
N ASP A 251 -18.48 7.52 -5.01
CA ASP A 251 -18.29 8.48 -3.92
C ASP A 251 -19.62 9.14 -3.49
N ASN A 252 -20.52 9.41 -4.46
CA ASN A 252 -21.86 9.95 -4.19
C ASN A 252 -22.75 8.97 -3.42
N LEU A 253 -22.70 7.69 -3.79
CA LEU A 253 -23.47 6.64 -3.12
C LEU A 253 -22.95 6.37 -1.72
N ILE A 254 -21.63 6.37 -1.54
CA ILE A 254 -20.98 6.26 -0.23
C ILE A 254 -21.40 7.45 0.65
N SER A 255 -21.37 8.67 0.12
CA SER A 255 -21.78 9.87 0.85
C SER A 255 -23.25 9.85 1.24
N ALA A 256 -24.14 9.40 0.35
CA ALA A 256 -25.56 9.25 0.63
C ALA A 256 -25.83 8.20 1.72
N GLU A 257 -25.14 7.07 1.66
CA GLU A 257 -25.24 6.02 2.69
C GLU A 257 -24.71 6.49 4.05
N LEU A 258 -23.63 7.28 4.08
CA LEU A 258 -23.14 7.88 5.33
C LEU A 258 -24.18 8.76 6.02
N VAL A 259 -25.03 9.47 5.26
CA VAL A 259 -26.14 10.25 5.84
C VAL A 259 -27.15 9.31 6.50
N GLN A 260 -27.46 8.17 5.89
CA GLN A 260 -28.36 7.16 6.48
C GLN A 260 -27.75 6.51 7.71
N MET A 261 -26.45 6.15 7.66
CA MET A 261 -25.72 5.59 8.79
C MET A 261 -25.65 6.55 9.98
N ARG A 262 -25.53 7.86 9.74
CA ARG A 262 -25.54 8.89 10.80
C ARG A 262 -26.93 9.09 11.42
N ALA A 263 -28.00 8.78 10.69
CA ALA A 263 -29.37 8.84 11.22
C ALA A 263 -29.72 7.66 12.14
N LEU A 264 -28.84 6.66 12.24
CA LEU A 264 -29.06 5.45 13.01
C LEU A 264 -28.86 5.71 14.51
N ALA A 265 -29.87 5.38 15.32
CA ALA A 265 -29.87 5.69 16.75
C ALA A 265 -28.68 5.04 17.50
N PRO A 266 -28.06 5.73 18.49
CA PRO A 266 -26.92 5.21 19.24
C PRO A 266 -27.16 3.88 19.97
N GLU A 267 -28.43 3.55 20.23
CA GLU A 267 -28.86 2.31 20.87
C GLU A 267 -28.58 1.07 20.01
N ASN A 268 -28.52 1.24 18.68
CA ASN A 268 -28.23 0.18 17.72
C ASN A 268 -26.73 0.05 17.44
N TRP A 269 -25.88 0.83 18.12
CA TRP A 269 -24.43 0.71 18.03
C TRP A 269 -23.98 -0.47 18.88
N VAL A 270 -23.63 -1.55 18.20
CA VAL A 270 -23.13 -2.75 18.87
C VAL A 270 -21.69 -2.51 19.30
N LYS A 271 -21.39 -2.78 20.58
CA LYS A 271 -20.01 -2.71 21.08
C LYS A 271 -19.29 -4.02 20.76
N PRO A 272 -17.99 -3.99 20.42
CA PRO A 272 -17.24 -5.21 20.19
C PRO A 272 -17.19 -6.03 21.48
N LEU A 273 -17.07 -7.35 21.34
CA LEU A 273 -16.81 -8.23 22.49
C LEU A 273 -15.55 -7.74 23.22
N PRO A 274 -15.55 -7.74 24.57
CA PRO A 274 -14.38 -7.33 25.33
C PRO A 274 -13.19 -8.20 24.91
N VAL A 275 -12.14 -7.54 24.42
CA VAL A 275 -10.89 -8.21 24.06
C VAL A 275 -10.21 -8.62 25.37
N THR A 276 -10.40 -9.87 25.80
CA THR A 276 -9.51 -10.45 26.82
C THR A 276 -8.11 -10.50 26.22
N SER A 277 -7.21 -9.74 26.83
CA SER A 277 -5.80 -9.58 26.47
C SER A 277 -4.98 -10.84 26.76
N ASP A 278 -5.49 -11.99 26.35
CA ASP A 278 -4.71 -13.20 26.16
C ASP A 278 -4.58 -13.37 24.66
N VAL A 279 -3.45 -12.92 24.12
CA VAL A 279 -3.03 -13.14 22.73
C VAL A 279 -2.72 -14.64 22.57
N LYS A 280 -3.73 -15.49 22.65
CA LYS A 280 -3.69 -16.80 22.03
C LYS A 280 -4.25 -16.62 20.63
N PRO A 281 -3.51 -16.96 19.57
CA PRO A 281 -4.03 -16.91 18.21
C PRO A 281 -5.26 -17.82 18.15
N ILE A 282 -6.45 -17.21 18.04
CA ILE A 282 -7.73 -17.94 17.98
C ILE A 282 -7.74 -18.92 16.79
N LEU A 283 -6.91 -18.66 15.77
CA LEU A 283 -6.49 -19.60 14.74
C LEU A 283 -4.97 -19.54 14.58
N ASN A 284 -4.29 -20.67 14.69
CA ASN A 284 -2.92 -20.85 14.22
C ASN A 284 -2.88 -20.85 12.70
N ALA A 285 -3.22 -19.75 12.04
CA ALA A 285 -3.22 -19.63 10.59
C ALA A 285 -2.58 -18.31 10.12
N ARG A 286 -1.76 -18.40 9.07
CA ARG A 286 -1.17 -17.26 8.37
C ARG A 286 -1.56 -17.28 6.90
N HIS A 287 -1.76 -16.11 6.32
CA HIS A 287 -2.08 -15.96 4.90
C HIS A 287 -0.79 -15.75 4.10
N ASP A 288 -0.38 -16.74 3.30
CA ASP A 288 0.88 -16.72 2.53
C ASP A 288 0.75 -15.97 1.18
N GLY A 289 -0.28 -15.14 1.01
CA GLY A 289 -0.54 -14.39 -0.22
C GLY A 289 -1.42 -15.11 -1.25
N HIS A 290 -1.69 -16.40 -1.06
CA HIS A 290 -2.63 -17.17 -1.89
C HIS A 290 -3.72 -17.90 -1.07
N ILE A 291 -3.39 -18.47 0.09
CA ILE A 291 -4.30 -19.30 0.90
C ILE A 291 -3.95 -19.13 2.38
N TRP A 292 -4.96 -19.23 3.26
CA TRP A 292 -4.77 -19.38 4.70
C TRP A 292 -4.21 -20.76 5.05
N ARG A 293 -2.99 -20.81 5.59
CA ARG A 293 -2.35 -22.06 6.03
C ARG A 293 -2.26 -22.11 7.53
N ARG A 294 -2.58 -23.27 8.11
CA ARG A 294 -2.36 -23.50 9.53
C ARG A 294 -0.86 -23.63 9.81
N VAL A 295 -0.36 -22.89 10.80
CA VAL A 295 1.00 -23.03 11.29
C VAL A 295 0.99 -24.10 12.39
N PRO A 296 1.66 -25.24 12.22
CA PRO A 296 1.73 -26.24 13.27
C PRO A 296 2.50 -25.68 14.46
N GLU A 297 1.92 -25.77 15.66
CA GLU A 297 2.65 -25.52 16.89
C GLU A 297 3.54 -26.73 17.20
N PRO A 298 4.86 -26.55 17.33
CA PRO A 298 5.73 -27.64 17.73
C PRO A 298 5.46 -28.00 19.19
N LEU A 299 4.79 -29.13 19.42
CA LEU A 299 4.73 -29.75 20.75
C LEU A 299 6.10 -30.36 21.06
N ARG A 300 6.85 -29.79 22.00
CA ARG A 300 7.99 -30.49 22.63
C ARG A 300 7.43 -31.48 23.65
N LEU A 301 7.75 -32.76 23.50
CA LEU A 301 7.30 -33.84 24.38
C LEU A 301 8.06 -33.93 25.72
N LEU A 302 8.96 -32.99 26.04
CA LEU A 302 9.73 -32.98 27.28
C LEU A 302 9.90 -31.54 27.79
N THR A 303 9.46 -31.28 29.02
CA THR A 303 9.89 -30.12 29.80
C THR A 303 11.32 -30.38 30.27
N GLU A 304 12.29 -29.58 29.82
CA GLU A 304 13.60 -29.50 30.47
C GLU A 304 13.40 -28.99 31.91
N ASN A 305 13.19 -29.91 32.83
CA ASN A 305 13.33 -29.71 34.27
C ASN A 305 13.69 -31.06 34.86
N GLY A 306 15.00 -31.32 35.01
CA GLY A 306 15.43 -32.55 35.67
C GLY A 306 16.88 -33.01 35.50
N GLU A 307 17.82 -32.22 34.99
CA GLU A 307 19.25 -32.49 35.20
C GLU A 307 19.85 -31.43 36.10
N ASN A 308 19.54 -31.58 37.39
CA ASN A 308 20.38 -31.09 38.48
C ASN A 308 20.13 -32.02 39.67
N ALA A 309 20.96 -33.06 39.80
CA ALA A 309 21.25 -33.68 41.08
C ALA A 309 22.74 -34.09 41.11
N PRO A 310 23.44 -33.87 42.24
CA PRO A 310 24.90 -33.77 42.29
C PRO A 310 25.59 -35.09 42.66
N SER A 311 26.92 -35.07 42.50
CA SER A 311 27.97 -36.05 42.89
C SER A 311 28.44 -36.98 41.77
#